data_AF-A0A5A5RJY1-F1
#
_entry.id   AF-A0A5A5RJY1-F1
#
_cell.length_a   1.000
_cell.length_b   1.000
_cell.length_c   1.000
_cell.angle_alpha   90.00
_cell.angle_beta   90.00
_cell.angle_gamma   90.00
#
_symmetry.space_group_name_H-M   'P 1'
#
loop_
_entity.id
_entity.type
_entity.pdbx_description
1 polymer ?
#
loop_
_entity_poly.entity_id
_entity_poly.type
_entity_poly.pdbx_seq_one_letter_code
_entity_poly.pdbx_strand_id
1 'polypeptide(L)' 'MRVLIDTNVILDFLQEREPFVENAARLFERTDAGEIQGFITSTTITNISGQDAQNQHSGPDSATPLTLAMICPMS' A
#
# COMPACT_ATOMS: atom_id res chain seq x y z
N MET A 1 1.49 8.40 -16.97
CA MET A 1 0.40 7.41 -17.20
C MET A 1 -0.32 7.15 -15.87
N ARG A 2 -1.64 6.91 -15.86
CA ARG A 2 -2.40 6.67 -14.61
C ARG A 2 -2.61 5.17 -14.40
N VAL A 3 -2.29 4.67 -13.21
CA VAL A 3 -2.35 3.23 -12.87
C VAL A 3 -3.16 3.05 -11.59
N LEU A 4 -4.19 2.19 -11.65
CA LEU A 4 -4.90 1.74 -10.45
C LEU A 4 -4.11 0.57 -9.84
N ILE A 5 -3.66 0.74 -8.61
CA ILE A 5 -2.91 -0.27 -7.86
C ILE A 5 -3.92 -1.08 -7.04
N ASP A 6 -3.96 -2.38 -7.30
CA ASP A 6 -4.82 -3.31 -6.54
C ASP A 6 -4.32 -3.48 -5.10
N THR A 7 -5.22 -3.78 -4.18
CA THR A 7 -4.90 -4.07 -2.78
C THR A 7 -3.82 -5.13 -2.64
N ASN A 8 -3.84 -6.19 -3.45
CA ASN A 8 -2.87 -7.26 -3.34
C ASN A 8 -1.44 -6.81 -3.66
N VAL A 9 -1.26 -5.87 -4.60
CA VAL A 9 0.07 -5.32 -4.93
C VAL A 9 0.62 -4.50 -3.76
N ILE A 10 -0.24 -3.78 -3.05
CA ILE A 10 0.15 -3.06 -1.84
C ILE A 10 0.53 -4.07 -0.74
N LEU A 11 -0.25 -5.13 -0.56
CA LEU A 11 0.08 -6.19 0.40
C LEU A 11 1.37 -6.92 0.04
N ASP A 12 1.62 -7.16 -1.24
CA ASP A 12 2.86 -7.79 -1.71
C ASP A 12 4.09 -6.97 -1.32
N PHE A 13 3.99 -5.64 -1.36
CA PHE A 13 5.02 -4.73 -0.90
C PHE A 13 5.11 -4.66 0.63
N LEU A 14 3.99 -4.46 1.33
CA LEU A 14 3.97 -4.28 2.79
C LEU A 14 4.34 -5.54 3.56
N GLN A 15 3.98 -6.72 3.04
CA GLN A 15 4.19 -8.02 3.70
C GLN A 15 5.37 -8.80 3.09
N GLU A 16 6.14 -8.18 2.19
CA GLU A 16 7.29 -8.81 1.52
C GLU A 16 6.96 -10.17 0.88
N ARG A 17 5.80 -10.27 0.21
CA ARG A 17 5.32 -11.55 -0.34
C ARG A 17 6.09 -11.94 -1.59
N GLU A 18 6.85 -13.01 -1.49
CA GLU A 18 7.48 -13.66 -2.64
C GLU A 18 6.43 -14.37 -3.52
N PRO A 19 6.57 -14.34 -4.86
CA PRO A 19 7.65 -13.73 -5.65
C PRO A 19 7.36 -12.28 -6.12
N PHE A 20 6.38 -11.61 -5.51
CA PHE A 20 5.79 -10.37 -6.05
C PHE A 20 6.38 -9.10 -5.47
N VAL A 21 7.07 -9.19 -4.33
CA VAL A 21 7.66 -8.06 -3.61
C VAL A 21 8.54 -7.16 -4.48
N GLU A 22 9.42 -7.74 -5.31
CA GLU A 22 10.34 -6.96 -6.15
C GLU A 22 9.58 -6.18 -7.24
N ASN A 23 8.55 -6.81 -7.82
CA ASN A 23 7.71 -6.16 -8.82
C ASN A 23 6.86 -5.04 -8.21
N ALA A 24 6.34 -5.26 -7.00
CA ALA A 24 5.58 -4.26 -6.26
C ALA A 24 6.48 -3.06 -5.89
N ALA A 25 7.68 -3.32 -5.35
CA ALA A 25 8.66 -2.28 -5.04
C ALA A 25 9.00 -1.42 -6.26
N ARG A 26 9.27 -2.04 -7.41
CA ARG A 26 9.56 -1.31 -8.65
C ARG A 26 8.39 -0.44 -9.14
N LEU A 27 7.15 -0.86 -8.88
CA LEU A 27 5.97 -0.05 -9.20
C LEU A 27 5.91 1.21 -8.34
N PHE A 28 6.24 1.10 -7.05
CA PHE A 28 6.31 2.24 -6.13
C PHE A 28 7.47 3.17 -6.46
N GLU A 29 8.66 2.65 -6.81
CA GLU A 29 9.80 3.46 -7.26
C GLU A 29 9.46 4.32 -8.48
N ARG A 30 8.76 3.76 -9.48
CA ARG A 30 8.32 4.52 -10.65
C ARG A 30 7.26 5.57 -10.34
N THR A 31 6.45 5.31 -9.30
CA THR A 31 5.47 6.28 -8.81
C THR A 31 6.18 7.44 -8.11
N ASP A 32 7.19 7.14 -7.28
CA ASP A 32 8.02 8.13 -6.59
C ASP A 32 8.86 8.97 -7.56
N ALA A 33 9.39 8.34 -8.62
CA ALA A 33 10.09 9.02 -9.71
C ALA A 33 9.17 9.88 -10.61
N GLY A 34 7.85 9.88 -10.38
CA GLY A 34 6.88 10.64 -11.17
C GLY A 34 6.61 10.09 -12.58
N GLU A 35 7.12 8.90 -12.91
CA GLU A 35 6.92 8.26 -14.22
C GLU A 35 5.46 7.81 -14.40
N ILE A 36 4.83 7.38 -13.30
CA ILE A 36 3.43 6.98 -13.25
C ILE A 36 2.71 7.65 -12.09
N GLN A 37 1.41 7.86 -12.25
CA GLN A 37 0.54 8.32 -11.18
C GLN A 37 -0.26 7.11 -10.67
N GLY A 38 0.10 6.63 -9.49
CA GLY A 38 -0.55 5.52 -8.80
C GLY A 38 -1.82 5.98 -8.07
N PHE A 39 -2.89 5.19 -8.17
CA PHE A 39 -4.15 5.39 -7.45
C PHE A 39 -4.49 4.14 -6.67
N ILE A 40 -5.05 4.30 -5.48
CA ILE A 40 -5.58 3.20 -4.65
C ILE A 40 -7.03 3.50 -4.32
N THR A 41 -7.85 2.46 -4.14
CA THR A 41 -9.25 2.68 -3.75
C THR A 41 -9.37 2.94 -2.25
N SER A 42 -10.35 3.74 -1.82
CA SER A 42 -10.59 3.98 -0.38
C SER A 42 -10.88 2.68 0.38
N THR A 43 -11.46 1.68 -0.27
CA THR A 43 -11.77 0.37 0.32
C THR A 43 -10.50 -0.46 0.59
N THR A 44 -9.46 -0.29 -0.25
CA THR A 44 -8.14 -0.89 -0.04
C THR A 44 -7.53 -0.49 1.30
N ILE A 45 -7.65 0.79 1.70
CA ILE A 45 -7.12 1.32 2.96
C ILE A 45 -7.76 0.63 4.17
N THR A 46 -9.09 0.46 4.16
CA THR A 46 -9.81 -0.22 5.24
C THR A 46 -9.47 -1.70 5.31
N ASN A 47 -9.31 -2.35 4.15
CA ASN A 47 -9.02 -3.78 4.10
C ASN A 47 -7.60 -4.10 4.60
N ILE A 48 -6.59 -3.30 4.23
CA ILE A 48 -5.23 -3.46 4.75
C ILE A 48 -5.21 -3.21 6.26
N SER A 49 -5.85 -2.12 6.72
CA SER A 49 -5.93 -1.81 8.15
C SER A 49 -6.54 -2.95 8.97
N GLY A 50 -7.58 -3.62 8.45
CA GLY A 50 -8.19 -4.79 9.08
C GLY A 50 -7.33 -6.05 9.01
N GLN A 51 -6.66 -6.30 7.89
CA GLN A 51 -5.80 -7.47 7.71
C GLN A 51 -4.52 -7.39 8.55
N ASP A 52 -3.87 -6.22 8.61
CA ASP A 52 -2.71 -5.99 9.46
C ASP A 52 -3.07 -6.04 10.95
N ALA A 53 -4.30 -5.66 11.32
CA ALA A 53 -4.80 -5.83 12.69
C ALA A 53 -5.11 -7.30 13.02
N GLN A 54 -5.60 -8.10 12.07
CA GLN A 54 -5.90 -9.52 12.29
C GLN A 54 -4.65 -10.42 12.30
N ASN A 55 -3.57 -9.99 11.64
CA ASN A 55 -2.30 -10.74 11.62
C ASN A 55 -1.44 -10.52 12.88
N GLN A 56 -1.83 -9.60 13.78
CA GLN A 56 -1.13 -9.35 15.03
C GLN A 56 -1.70 -10.21 16.18
N HIS A 57 -1.13 -11.40 16.35
CA HIS A 57 -1.20 -12.11 17.63
C HIS A 57 -0.15 -11.48 18.56
N SER A 58 -0.56 -10.51 19.38
CA SER A 58 0.03 -10.00 20.65
C SER A 58 0.33 -8.49 20.69
N GLY A 59 -0.32 -7.80 21.64
CA GLY A 59 0.22 -6.61 22.33
C GLY A 59 -0.23 -5.23 21.83
N PRO A 60 -0.71 -4.32 22.72
CA PRO A 60 -0.96 -2.93 22.35
C PRO A 60 0.36 -2.15 22.47
N ASP A 61 1.02 -1.85 21.35
CA ASP A 61 1.71 -0.56 21.14
C ASP A 61 2.43 -0.50 19.79
N SER A 62 2.34 0.68 19.18
CA SER A 62 3.21 1.22 18.12
C SER A 62 3.05 0.70 16.68
N ALA A 63 2.07 1.24 15.95
CA ALA A 63 2.28 1.66 14.56
C ALA A 63 1.18 2.68 14.20
N THR A 64 1.62 3.90 13.92
CA THR A 64 0.82 5.05 13.50
C THR A 64 -0.26 4.67 12.48
N PRO A 65 -1.54 5.00 12.71
CA PRO A 65 -2.56 4.80 11.69
C PRO A 65 -2.17 5.71 10.53
N LEU A 66 -1.83 5.09 9.39
CA LEU A 66 -1.59 5.71 8.10
C LEU A 66 -2.81 6.56 7.73
N THR A 67 -2.86 7.75 8.32
CA THR A 67 -3.80 8.82 8.04
C THR A 67 -3.36 9.42 6.73
N LEU A 68 -3.67 8.74 5.64
CA LEU A 68 -3.52 9.32 4.32
C LEU A 68 -4.41 8.64 3.28
N ALA A 69 -5.73 8.78 3.45
CA ALA A 69 -6.63 8.72 2.32
C ALA A 69 -6.45 10.00 1.47
N MET A 70 -5.42 10.03 0.63
CA MET A 70 -5.24 11.06 -0.38
C MET A 70 -5.92 10.62 -1.67
N ILE A 71 -7.14 11.11 -1.89
CA ILE A 71 -7.48 11.60 -3.23
C ILE A 71 -6.82 12.98 -3.32
N CYS A 72 -5.50 13.00 -3.42
CA CYS A 72 -4.74 14.22 -3.64
C CYS A 72 -3.65 13.86 -4.64
N PRO A 73 -3.52 14.59 -5.76
CA PRO A 73 -2.36 14.42 -6.61
C PRO A 73 -1.15 14.76 -5.74
N MET A 74 -0.28 13.78 -5.47
CA MET A 74 1.06 14.09 -4.96
C MET A 74 1.68 15.06 -5.97
N SER A 75 1.81 16.30 -5.53
CA SER A 75 2.32 17.47 -6.25
C SER A 75 3.58 17.94 -5.55
#